data_AF-A0A1G2WFM6-F1
#
_entry.id   AF-A0A1G2WFM6-F1
#
_cell.length_a   1.000
_cell.length_b   1.000
_cell.length_c   1.000
_cell.angle_alpha   90.00
_cell.angle_beta   90.00
_cell.angle_gamma   90.00
#
_symmetry.space_group_name_H-M   'P 1'
#
loop_
_entity.id
_entity.type
_entity.pdbx_description
1 polymer ?
#
loop_
_entity_poly.entity_id
_entity_poly.type
_entity_poly.pdbx_seq_one_letter_code
_entity_poly.pdbx_strand_id
1 'polypeptide(L)'
;MIPKSNERHLMLNKEVVEAVREGRFHIWSVETIEQGIEILTGMTAGVRGKSGKFPKGTLYHLVDERLKTMGEKLKLADKTKRKQRKKTAVAPAPK
;
A
#
# COMPACT_ATOMS: atom_id res chain seq x y z
N MET A 1 10.92 1.67 13.91
CA MET A 1 11.24 2.60 12.82
C MET A 1 10.91 4.01 13.28
N ILE A 2 11.72 5.00 12.97
CA ILE A 2 11.52 6.41 13.34
C ILE A 2 11.81 7.34 12.16
N PRO A 3 11.23 8.56 12.11
CA PRO A 3 11.67 9.58 11.17
C PRO A 3 13.13 9.95 11.40
N LYS A 4 13.91 10.15 10.33
CA LYS A 4 15.31 10.58 10.40
C LYS A 4 15.49 11.91 11.15
N SER A 5 14.50 12.81 11.06
CA SER A 5 14.47 14.06 11.82
C SER A 5 14.56 13.87 13.34
N ASN A 6 14.16 12.69 13.84
CA ASN A 6 14.11 12.40 15.27
C ASN A 6 15.42 11.81 15.79
N GLU A 7 16.40 11.48 14.94
CA GLU A 7 17.69 10.91 15.37
C GLU A 7 18.41 11.78 16.40
N ARG A 8 18.47 13.10 16.16
CA ARG A 8 19.16 14.05 17.05
C ARG A 8 18.50 14.21 18.41
N HIS A 9 17.22 13.84 18.52
CA HIS A 9 16.44 13.92 19.76
C HIS A 9 16.22 12.54 20.39
N LEU A 10 16.84 11.49 19.84
CA LEU A 10 16.63 10.13 20.29
C LEU A 10 17.40 9.89 21.60
N MET A 11 16.68 9.94 22.71
CA MET A 11 17.18 9.53 24.02
C MET A 11 16.58 8.17 24.39
N LEU A 12 17.43 7.15 24.47
CA LEU A 12 17.00 5.78 24.79
C LEU A 12 17.30 5.45 26.25
N ASN A 13 16.40 4.71 26.88
CA ASN A 13 16.67 4.10 28.18
C ASN A 13 17.80 3.05 28.03
N LYS A 14 18.62 2.87 29.07
CA LYS A 14 19.73 1.90 29.11
C LYS A 14 19.31 0.49 28.70
N GLU A 15 18.13 0.05 29.11
CA GLU A 15 17.60 -1.28 28.75
C GLU A 15 17.43 -1.44 27.22
N VAL A 16 16.92 -0.39 26.55
CA VAL A 16 16.76 -0.40 25.10
C VAL A 16 18.12 -0.38 24.40
N VAL A 17 19.08 0.40 24.91
CA VAL A 17 20.45 0.42 24.38
C VAL A 17 21.10 -0.96 24.46
N GLU A 18 20.94 -1.65 25.59
CA GLU A 18 21.51 -2.99 25.77
C GLU A 18 20.83 -4.02 24.86
N ALA A 19 19.50 -3.99 24.76
CA ALA A 19 18.77 -4.84 23.83
C ALA A 19 19.21 -4.62 22.37
N VAL A 20 19.58 -3.39 21.98
CA VAL A 20 20.15 -3.09 20.66
C VAL A 20 21.55 -3.69 20.51
N ARG A 21 22.42 -3.56 21.52
CA ARG A 21 23.78 -4.14 21.49
C ARG A 21 23.76 -5.65 21.35
N GLU A 22 22.83 -6.31 22.04
CA GLU A 22 22.63 -7.76 22.00
C GLU A 22 21.88 -8.23 20.74
N GLY A 23 21.48 -7.31 19.85
CA GLY A 23 20.74 -7.64 18.62
C GLY A 23 19.31 -8.12 18.86
N ARG A 24 18.77 -7.94 20.06
CA ARG A 24 17.37 -8.28 20.42
C ARG A 24 16.39 -7.20 20.01
N PHE A 25 16.87 -5.99 19.72
CA PHE A 25 16.06 -4.86 19.30
C PHE A 25 16.74 -4.05 18.18
N HIS A 26 15.94 -3.50 17.27
CA HIS A 26 16.43 -2.72 16.14
C HIS A 26 15.64 -1.44 15.96
N ILE A 27 16.35 -0.32 15.78
CA ILE A 27 15.77 0.98 15.46
C ILE A 27 16.27 1.38 14.08
N TRP A 28 15.33 1.51 13.15
CA TRP A 28 15.58 1.96 11.79
C TRP A 28 15.11 3.39 11.62
N SER A 29 16.01 4.31 11.27
CA SER A 29 15.65 5.67 10.87
C SER A 29 15.41 5.72 9.37
N VAL A 30 14.31 6.37 8.96
CA VAL A 30 13.93 6.51 7.55
C VAL A 30 13.58 7.95 7.23
N GLU A 31 13.94 8.36 6.02
CA GLU A 31 13.72 9.70 5.48
C GLU A 31 12.51 9.74 4.54
N THR A 32 12.19 8.60 3.93
CA THR A 32 11.08 8.44 2.98
C THR A 32 10.24 7.21 3.32
N ILE A 33 8.99 7.21 2.84
CA ILE A 33 8.07 6.08 3.04
C ILE A 33 8.62 4.82 2.35
N GLU A 34 9.25 5.00 1.18
CA GLU A 34 9.85 3.94 0.37
C GLU A 34 10.87 3.15 1.19
N GLN A 35 11.79 3.82 1.89
CA GLN A 35 12.78 3.16 2.74
C GLN A 35 12.13 2.29 3.82
N GLY A 36 11.07 2.81 4.46
CA GLY A 36 10.34 2.06 5.49
C GLY A 36 9.64 0.83 4.92
N ILE A 37 9.01 0.96 3.76
CA ILE A 37 8.37 -0.13 3.05
C ILE A 37 9.39 -1.23 2.68
N GLU A 38 10.56 -0.84 2.18
CA GLU A 38 11.62 -1.78 1.80
C GLU A 38 12.12 -2.59 3.01
N ILE A 39 12.31 -1.93 4.16
CA ILE A 39 12.69 -2.60 5.41
C ILE A 39 11.61 -3.60 5.87
N LEU A 40 10.33 -3.20 5.82
CA LEU A 40 9.24 -4.02 6.35
C LEU A 40 8.86 -5.20 5.46
N THR A 41 8.98 -5.02 4.14
CA THR A 41 8.52 -6.02 3.16
C THR A 41 9.66 -6.83 2.55
N GLY A 42 10.91 -6.36 2.64
CA GLY A 42 12.04 -6.93 1.93
C GLY A 42 11.97 -6.76 0.41
N MET A 43 11.01 -5.98 -0.09
CA MET A 43 10.79 -5.72 -1.52
C MET A 43 11.13 -4.28 -1.84
N THR A 44 11.79 -4.05 -2.98
CA THR A 44 11.99 -2.69 -3.50
C THR A 44 10.64 -1.99 -3.71
N ALA A 45 10.52 -0.73 -3.30
CA ALA A 45 9.27 0.02 -3.47
C ALA A 45 8.99 0.26 -4.96
N GLY A 46 10.03 0.70 -5.69
CA GLY A 46 10.02 0.98 -7.12
C GLY A 46 9.58 2.39 -7.47
N VAL A 47 10.34 3.07 -8.34
CA VAL A 47 10.04 4.46 -8.73
C VAL A 47 9.24 4.49 -10.02
N ARG A 48 8.23 5.36 -10.08
CA ARG A 48 7.43 5.56 -11.30
C ARG A 48 8.31 6.11 -12.43
N GLY A 49 8.40 5.38 -13.53
CA GLY A 49 9.18 5.80 -14.70
C GLY A 49 8.46 6.88 -15.53
N LYS A 50 9.15 7.39 -16.57
CA LYS A 50 8.60 8.42 -17.50
C LYS A 50 7.29 8.01 -18.19
N SER A 51 7.06 6.70 -18.35
CA SER A 51 5.83 6.14 -18.91
C SER A 51 4.66 6.10 -17.91
N GLY A 52 4.86 6.55 -16.68
CA GLY A 52 3.87 6.51 -15.60
C GLY A 52 3.69 5.14 -14.94
N LYS A 53 4.49 4.13 -15.31
CA LYS A 53 4.42 2.77 -14.77
C LYS A 53 5.51 2.50 -13.73
N PHE A 54 5.20 1.65 -12.76
CA PHE A 54 6.19 1.09 -11.83
C PHE A 54 6.88 -0.15 -12.44
N PRO A 55 8.18 -0.38 -12.17
CA PRO A 55 8.90 -1.55 -12.66
C PRO A 55 8.30 -2.86 -12.14
N LYS A 56 8.35 -3.92 -12.95
CA LYS A 56 7.87 -5.24 -12.50
C LYS A 56 8.71 -5.75 -11.33
N GLY A 57 8.07 -6.48 -10.42
CA GLY A 57 8.72 -7.06 -9.24
C GLY A 57 8.91 -6.10 -8.06
N THR A 58 8.47 -4.85 -8.17
CA THR A 58 8.49 -3.89 -7.05
C THR A 58 7.13 -3.86 -6.34
N LEU A 59 7.10 -3.40 -5.09
CA LEU A 59 5.86 -3.36 -4.32
C LEU A 59 4.83 -2.42 -4.94
N TYR A 60 5.23 -1.22 -5.39
CA TYR A 60 4.29 -0.27 -5.99
C TYR A 60 3.69 -0.77 -7.31
N HIS A 61 4.39 -1.65 -8.04
CA HIS A 61 3.80 -2.34 -9.18
C HIS A 61 2.66 -3.28 -8.77
N LEU A 62 2.88 -4.09 -7.73
CA LEU A 62 1.84 -4.99 -7.20
C LEU A 62 0.63 -4.22 -6.67
N VAL A 63 0.86 -3.09 -6.00
CA VAL A 63 -0.20 -2.19 -5.51
C VAL A 63 -0.99 -1.61 -6.68
N ASP A 64 -0.31 -1.12 -7.73
CA ASP A 64 -0.95 -0.55 -8.92
C ASP A 64 -1.84 -1.59 -9.64
N GLU A 65 -1.35 -2.81 -9.83
CA GLU A 65 -2.12 -3.92 -10.41
C GLU A 65 -3.34 -4.29 -9.56
N ARG A 66 -3.17 -4.31 -8.23
CA ARG A 66 -4.27 -4.61 -7.30
C ARG A 66 -5.36 -3.54 -7.36
N LEU A 67 -4.97 -2.26 -7.33
CA LEU A 67 -5.89 -1.13 -7.42
C LEU A 67 -6.65 -1.14 -8.75
N LYS A 68 -5.96 -1.42 -9.86
CA LYS A 68 -6.60 -1.56 -11.18
C LYS A 68 -7.66 -2.65 -11.19
N THR A 69 -7.32 -3.83 -10.67
CA THR A 69 -8.23 -4.96 -10.58
C THR A 69 -9.47 -4.64 -9.72
N MET A 70 -9.28 -3.95 -8.60
CA MET A 70 -10.39 -3.51 -7.75
C MET A 70 -11.29 -2.50 -8.46
N GLY A 71 -10.71 -1.53 -9.17
CA GLY A 71 -11.46 -0.56 -9.97
C GLY A 71 -12.29 -1.19 -11.09
N GLU A 72 -11.76 -2.21 -11.76
CA GLU A 72 -12.49 -2.96 -12.80
C GLU A 72 -13.68 -3.73 -12.21
N LYS A 73 -13.51 -4.37 -11.05
CA LYS A 73 -14.59 -5.08 -10.35
C LYS A 73 -15.71 -4.14 -9.91
N LEU A 74 -15.37 -2.96 -9.39
CA LEU A 74 -16.36 -1.94 -9.01
C LEU A 74 -17.17 -1.48 -10.23
N LYS A 75 -16.50 -1.17 -11.35
CA LYS A 75 -17.18 -0.80 -12.61
C LYS A 75 -18.11 -1.90 -13.12
N LEU A 76 -17.71 -3.16 -12.99
CA LEU A 76 -18.55 -4.29 -13.39
C LEU A 76 -19.79 -4.43 -12.50
N ALA A 77 -19.61 -4.30 -11.18
CA ALA A 77 -20.72 -4.33 -10.22
C ALA A 77 -21.75 -3.22 -10.52
N ASP A 78 -21.30 -2.00 -10.82
CA ASP A 78 -22.17 -0.88 -11.18
C ASP A 78 -22.93 -1.12 -12.49
N LYS A 79 -22.26 -1.65 -13.51
CA LYS A 79 -22.90 -2.02 -14.79
C LYS A 79 -23.99 -3.08 -14.57
N THR A 80 -23.72 -4.09 -13.74
CA THR A 80 -24.69 -5.15 -13.42
C THR A 80 -25.89 -4.60 -12.68
N LYS A 81 -25.69 -3.75 -11.66
CA LYS A 81 -26.78 -3.06 -10.94
C LYS A 81 -27.64 -2.21 -11.89
N ARG A 82 -27.02 -1.46 -12.81
CA ARG A 82 -27.75 -0.62 -13.79
C ARG A 82 -28.57 -1.46 -14.78
N LYS A 83 -28.05 -2.61 -15.23
CA LYS A 83 -28.79 -3.55 -16.09
C LYS A 83 -29.99 -4.18 -15.36
N GLN A 84 -29.83 -4.57 -14.08
CA GLN A 84 -30.93 -5.08 -13.27
C GLN A 84 -32.04 -4.03 -13.09
N ARG A 85 -31.70 -2.80 -12.69
CA ARG A 85 -32.68 -1.70 -12.56
C ARG A 85 -33.48 -1.46 -13.85
N LYS A 86 -32.83 -1.50 -15.01
CA LYS A 86 -33.51 -1.37 -16.31
C LYS A 86 -34.44 -2.55 -16.62
N LYS A 87 -34.10 -3.78 -16.23
CA LYS A 87 -34.97 -4.94 -16.42
C LYS A 87 -36.21 -4.89 -15.52
N THR A 88 -36.04 -4.49 -14.26
CA THR A 88 -37.16 -4.37 -13.31
C THR A 88 -38.13 -3.24 -13.69
N ALA A 89 -37.62 -2.14 -14.28
CA ALA A 89 -38.44 -1.02 -14.73
C ALA A 89 -39.22 -1.27 -16.04
N VAL A 90 -38.92 -2.35 -16.77
CA VAL A 90 -39.54 -2.66 -18.08
C VAL A 90 -40.46 -3.89 -18.00
N ALA A 91 -40.58 -4.54 -16.83
CA ALA A 91 -41.56 -5.61 -16.62
C ALA A 91 -42.98 -5.03 -16.61
N PRO A 92 -43.92 -5.51 -17.46
CA PRO A 92 -45.28 -5.00 -17.48
C PRO A 92 -46.02 -5.38 -16.19
N ALA A 93 -46.86 -4.48 -15.69
CA ALA A 93 -47.71 -4.73 -14.54
C ALA A 93 -48.59 -5.98 -14.79
N PRO A 94 -48.73 -6.89 -13.81
CA PRO A 94 -49.64 -8.02 -13.95
C PRO A 94 -51.07 -7.51 -14.13
N LYS A 95 -51.78 -8.12 -15.10
CA LYS A 95 -53.21 -7.85 -15.37
C LYS A 95 -54.09 -8.30 -14.22
#